data_AF-A0A0D2EEA1-F1
#
_entry.id   AF-A0A0D2EEA1-F1
#
_cell.length_a   1.000
_cell.length_b   1.000
_cell.length_c   1.000
_cell.angle_alpha   90.00
_cell.angle_beta   90.00
_cell.angle_gamma   90.00
#
_symmetry.space_group_name_H-M   'P 1'
#
loop_
_entity.id
_entity.type
_entity.pdbx_description
1 polymer ?
#
loop_
_entity_poly.entity_id
_entity_poly.type
_entity_poly.pdbx_seq_one_letter_code
_entity_poly.pdbx_strand_id
1 'polypeptide(L)'
;MQMFDNGHVPESLLLIIAATTLRILDPDDPRPHRWADECRRKVLLDAFLPPTQTTLQTFILLQRYEWHRGSHMSAWITSAIAVRLTHALQLNLELPRKSGNVHPVSLTVREMRRRTLWACFVMESLMESGRHPFSGLDLSSIETNLPGDEHSFQLGIGNELPGSWTDSASEPSTILNLPWFQGRPDIPAYLVRLAILRLLILQYTAPYHPRNADRMPQTLPWLAEGPFYQFEAELTRWSADFPDSLRLSTDNLYRRQPDLLGFVTFHYWTPSECDGHRQYDRNIATTSAFGT
;
A
#
# COMPACT_ATOMS: atom_id res chain seq x y z
N MET A 1 11.10 -25.77 -12.14
CA MET A 1 12.57 -25.66 -12.03
C MET A 1 13.25 -25.14 -13.30
N GLN A 2 12.72 -25.37 -14.51
CA GLN A 2 13.32 -24.88 -15.78
C GLN A 2 13.52 -23.35 -15.90
N MET A 3 12.68 -22.51 -15.26
CA MET A 3 12.90 -21.04 -15.26
C MET A 3 14.08 -20.61 -14.36
N PHE A 4 14.42 -21.45 -13.38
CA PHE A 4 15.51 -21.23 -12.43
C PHE A 4 16.86 -21.53 -13.09
N ASP A 5 16.91 -22.63 -13.86
CA ASP A 5 18.12 -23.09 -14.54
C ASP A 5 18.54 -22.17 -15.71
N ASN A 6 17.60 -21.39 -16.26
CA ASN A 6 17.86 -20.44 -17.35
C ASN A 6 18.25 -19.03 -16.88
N GLY A 7 18.37 -18.78 -15.57
CA GLY A 7 18.73 -17.47 -15.03
C GLY A 7 17.66 -16.37 -15.23
N HIS A 8 16.41 -16.74 -15.49
CA HIS A 8 15.32 -15.77 -15.72
C HIS A 8 14.82 -15.08 -14.44
N VAL A 9 15.13 -15.64 -13.27
CA VAL A 9 14.75 -15.05 -11.97
C VAL A 9 16.02 -14.58 -11.24
N PRO A 10 16.14 -13.29 -10.90
CA PRO A 10 17.27 -12.78 -10.15
C PRO A 10 17.44 -13.48 -8.81
N GLU A 11 18.69 -13.81 -8.47
CA GLU A 11 19.04 -14.47 -7.21
C GLU A 11 18.60 -13.63 -5.99
N SER A 12 18.70 -12.31 -6.08
CA SER A 12 18.24 -11.38 -5.03
C SER A 12 16.76 -11.56 -4.69
N LEU A 13 15.90 -11.72 -5.72
CA LEU A 13 14.47 -11.97 -5.51
C LEU A 13 14.23 -13.31 -4.80
N LEU A 14 14.95 -14.34 -5.20
CA LEU A 14 14.82 -15.68 -4.61
C LEU A 14 15.24 -15.69 -3.13
N LEU A 15 16.34 -15.01 -2.81
CA LEU A 15 16.82 -14.87 -1.44
C LEU A 15 15.77 -14.22 -0.55
N ILE A 16 15.13 -13.13 -0.99
CA ILE A 16 14.15 -12.43 -0.16
C ILE A 16 12.82 -13.19 -0.04
N ILE A 17 12.40 -13.91 -1.09
CA ILE A 17 11.24 -14.81 -1.03
C ILE A 17 11.51 -15.93 -0.03
N ALA A 18 12.68 -16.58 -0.10
CA ALA A 18 13.06 -17.65 0.81
C ALA A 18 13.19 -17.15 2.27
N ALA A 19 13.79 -15.98 2.48
CA ALA A 19 13.91 -15.36 3.80
C ALA A 19 12.55 -15.06 4.41
N THR A 20 11.66 -14.44 3.65
CA THR A 20 10.31 -14.09 4.11
C THR A 20 9.51 -15.35 4.44
N THR A 21 9.59 -16.37 3.60
CA THR A 21 8.86 -17.63 3.78
C THR A 21 9.37 -18.40 5.00
N LEU A 22 10.69 -18.59 5.10
CA LEU A 22 11.27 -19.34 6.22
C LEU A 22 11.00 -18.64 7.55
N ARG A 23 11.04 -17.30 7.61
CA ARG A 23 10.70 -16.56 8.84
C ARG A 23 9.26 -16.80 9.31
N ILE A 24 8.32 -17.03 8.38
CA ILE A 24 6.93 -17.33 8.74
C ILE A 24 6.81 -18.77 9.26
N LEU A 25 7.54 -19.71 8.65
CA LEU A 25 7.51 -21.13 9.00
C LEU A 25 8.31 -21.45 10.28
N ASP A 26 9.45 -20.79 10.46
CA ASP A 26 10.41 -20.97 11.55
C ASP A 26 10.99 -19.60 11.96
N PRO A 27 10.32 -18.90 12.89
CA PRO A 27 10.72 -17.56 13.33
C PRO A 27 12.07 -17.49 14.04
N ASP A 28 12.52 -18.60 14.63
CA ASP A 28 13.75 -18.67 15.44
C ASP A 28 14.99 -18.94 14.59
N ASP A 29 14.81 -19.28 13.31
CA ASP A 29 15.91 -19.55 12.41
C ASP A 29 16.72 -18.27 12.08
N PRO A 30 18.06 -18.28 12.21
CA PRO A 30 18.89 -17.12 11.89
C PRO A 30 19.21 -16.96 10.39
N ARG A 31 18.97 -17.97 9.55
CA ARG A 31 19.28 -17.97 8.10
C ARG A 31 18.52 -16.89 7.31
N PRO A 32 17.21 -16.65 7.54
CA PRO A 32 16.46 -15.57 6.88
C PRO A 32 17.16 -14.21 6.94
N HIS A 33 17.77 -13.86 8.08
CA HIS A 33 18.52 -12.61 8.23
C HIS A 33 19.71 -12.53 7.27
N ARG A 34 20.51 -13.60 7.21
CA ARG A 34 21.68 -13.68 6.33
C ARG A 34 21.27 -13.60 4.85
N TRP A 35 20.20 -14.26 4.46
CA TRP A 35 19.68 -14.20 3.10
C TRP A 35 19.13 -12.82 2.73
N ALA A 36 18.43 -12.15 3.65
CA ALA A 36 17.97 -10.79 3.44
C ALA A 36 19.13 -9.79 3.32
N ASP A 37 20.18 -9.94 4.14
CA ASP A 37 21.37 -9.09 4.07
C ASP A 37 22.13 -9.30 2.74
N GLU A 38 22.21 -10.54 2.24
CA GLU A 38 22.80 -10.84 0.93
C GLU A 38 21.91 -10.34 -0.23
N CYS A 39 20.58 -10.47 -0.11
CA CYS A 39 19.64 -9.86 -1.04
C CYS A 39 19.87 -8.35 -1.13
N ARG A 40 19.96 -7.66 0.01
CA ARG A 40 20.21 -6.21 0.07
C ARG A 40 21.50 -5.86 -0.67
N ARG A 41 22.59 -6.60 -0.41
CA ARG A 41 23.88 -6.37 -1.06
C ARG A 41 23.81 -6.50 -2.58
N LYS A 42 23.10 -7.51 -3.09
CA LYS A 42 22.94 -7.73 -4.53
C LYS A 42 22.02 -6.69 -5.18
N VAL A 43 20.81 -6.53 -4.66
CA VAL A 43 19.77 -5.66 -5.26
C VAL A 43 20.15 -4.17 -5.21
N LEU A 44 20.96 -3.76 -4.23
CA LEU A 44 21.43 -2.37 -4.15
C LEU A 44 22.31 -1.99 -5.34
N LEU A 45 23.12 -2.93 -5.86
CA LEU A 45 23.89 -2.70 -7.08
C LEU A 45 22.98 -2.59 -8.30
N ASP A 46 21.91 -3.41 -8.34
CA ASP A 46 20.92 -3.39 -9.42
C ASP A 46 20.11 -2.08 -9.46
N ALA A 47 20.02 -1.33 -8.35
CA ALA A 47 19.33 -0.04 -8.30
C ALA A 47 19.95 1.04 -9.21
N PHE A 48 21.22 0.88 -9.58
CA PHE A 48 21.93 1.80 -10.47
C PHE A 48 21.91 1.35 -11.94
N LEU A 49 21.30 0.20 -12.24
CA LEU A 49 21.11 -0.31 -13.59
C LEU A 49 19.74 0.12 -14.14
N PRO A 50 19.48 -0.07 -15.45
CA PRO A 50 18.14 0.14 -16.00
C PRO A 50 17.09 -0.60 -15.16
N PRO A 51 16.08 0.10 -14.64
CA PRO A 51 15.17 -0.46 -13.66
C PRO A 51 14.33 -1.57 -14.31
N THR A 52 14.14 -2.65 -13.57
CA THR A 52 13.22 -3.74 -13.95
C THR A 52 12.11 -3.86 -12.92
N GLN A 53 10.96 -4.38 -13.35
CA GLN A 53 9.86 -4.66 -12.43
C GLN A 53 10.27 -5.63 -11.32
N THR A 54 11.12 -6.60 -11.65
CA THR A 54 11.66 -7.58 -10.71
C THR A 54 12.55 -6.93 -9.66
N THR A 55 13.41 -5.99 -10.05
CA THR A 55 14.24 -5.23 -9.11
C THR A 55 13.37 -4.46 -8.12
N LEU A 56 12.34 -3.77 -8.59
CA LEU A 56 11.37 -3.07 -7.73
C LEU A 56 10.64 -4.04 -6.77
N GLN A 57 10.16 -5.17 -7.27
CA GLN A 57 9.50 -6.19 -6.44
C GLN A 57 10.41 -6.72 -5.33
N THR A 58 11.70 -6.94 -5.63
CA THR A 58 12.72 -7.30 -4.64
C THR A 58 12.87 -6.22 -3.57
N PHE A 59 12.92 -4.94 -3.96
CA PHE A 59 12.99 -3.82 -3.00
C PHE A 59 11.76 -3.74 -2.09
N ILE A 60 10.55 -3.93 -2.62
CA ILE A 60 9.31 -3.93 -1.83
C ILE A 60 9.32 -5.07 -0.80
N LEU A 61 9.69 -6.28 -1.22
CA LEU A 61 9.80 -7.44 -0.31
C LEU A 61 10.88 -7.24 0.74
N LEU A 62 12.03 -6.67 0.34
CA LEU A 62 13.13 -6.36 1.25
C LEU A 62 12.73 -5.30 2.28
N GLN A 63 12.07 -4.21 1.86
CA GLN A 63 11.55 -3.18 2.74
C GLN A 63 10.64 -3.80 3.80
N ARG A 64 9.70 -4.65 3.37
CA ARG A 64 8.82 -5.38 4.28
C ARG A 64 9.62 -6.21 5.26
N TYR A 65 10.59 -7.00 4.80
CA TYR A 65 11.40 -7.83 5.67
C TYR A 65 12.21 -7.02 6.70
N GLU A 66 12.82 -5.91 6.27
CA GLU A 66 13.57 -4.98 7.13
C GLU A 66 12.70 -4.39 8.23
N TRP A 67 11.46 -4.02 7.87
CA TRP A 67 10.49 -3.53 8.84
C TRP A 67 10.18 -4.56 9.92
N HIS A 68 9.89 -5.81 9.51
CA HIS A 68 9.53 -6.89 10.45
C HIS A 68 10.70 -7.29 11.36
N ARG A 69 11.94 -7.18 10.92
CA ARG A 69 13.13 -7.46 11.76
C ARG A 69 13.56 -6.26 12.63
N GLY A 70 12.80 -5.16 12.64
CA GLY A 70 13.09 -3.97 13.44
C GLY A 70 14.16 -3.02 12.86
N SER A 71 14.60 -3.27 11.63
CA SER A 71 15.59 -2.43 10.93
C SER A 71 14.87 -1.28 10.21
N HIS A 72 14.20 -0.42 10.98
CA HIS A 72 13.32 0.62 10.43
C HIS A 72 14.04 1.62 9.52
N MET A 73 15.28 1.99 9.84
CA MET A 73 16.10 2.87 8.99
C MET A 73 16.42 2.20 7.65
N SER A 74 16.80 0.92 7.65
CA SER A 74 17.05 0.18 6.41
C SER A 74 15.77 0.07 5.58
N ALA A 75 14.63 -0.23 6.21
CA ALA A 75 13.34 -0.27 5.54
C ALA A 75 13.01 1.09 4.90
N TRP A 76 13.30 2.20 5.59
CA TRP A 76 12.99 3.54 5.12
C TRP A 76 13.81 3.94 3.90
N ILE A 77 15.12 3.69 3.92
CA ILE A 77 16.00 3.91 2.76
C ILE A 77 15.58 3.01 1.58
N THR A 78 15.23 1.76 1.87
CA THR A 78 14.78 0.78 0.86
C THR A 78 13.47 1.24 0.20
N SER A 79 12.54 1.81 0.98
CA SER A 79 11.31 2.44 0.48
C SER A 79 11.60 3.60 -0.47
N ALA A 80 12.53 4.50 -0.11
CA ALA A 80 12.89 5.64 -0.95
C ALA A 80 13.45 5.19 -2.31
N ILE A 81 14.25 4.11 -2.34
CA ILE A 81 14.74 3.51 -3.59
C ILE A 81 13.56 2.93 -4.40
N ALA A 82 12.66 2.17 -3.76
CA ALA A 82 11.50 1.58 -4.41
C ALA A 82 10.60 2.64 -5.07
N VAL A 83 10.36 3.77 -4.41
CA VAL A 83 9.61 4.91 -4.96
C VAL A 83 10.29 5.45 -6.22
N ARG A 84 11.61 5.66 -6.18
CA ARG A 84 12.36 6.16 -7.34
C ARG A 84 12.34 5.18 -8.51
N LEU A 85 12.44 3.88 -8.25
CA LEU A 85 12.31 2.85 -9.28
C LEU A 85 10.90 2.80 -9.87
N THR A 86 9.87 3.02 -9.05
CA THR A 86 8.47 3.12 -9.49
C THR A 86 8.27 4.26 -10.48
N HIS A 87 8.81 5.44 -10.19
CA HIS A 87 8.82 6.57 -11.12
C HIS A 87 9.64 6.29 -12.37
N ALA A 88 10.83 5.70 -12.24
CA ALA A 88 11.70 5.39 -13.38
C ALA A 88 11.05 4.37 -14.35
N LEU A 89 10.23 3.46 -13.82
CA LEU A 89 9.44 2.50 -14.60
C LEU A 89 8.14 3.07 -15.16
N GLN A 90 7.78 4.30 -14.77
CA GLN A 90 6.51 4.96 -15.11
C GLN A 90 5.31 4.08 -14.76
N LEU A 91 5.33 3.44 -13.59
CA LEU A 91 4.22 2.57 -13.19
C LEU A 91 2.95 3.36 -12.87
N ASN A 92 3.06 4.67 -12.63
CA ASN A 92 1.94 5.57 -12.39
C ASN A 92 1.05 5.79 -13.63
N LEU A 93 1.49 5.38 -14.82
CA LEU A 93 0.73 5.46 -16.06
C LEU A 93 0.19 4.08 -16.44
N GLU A 94 -1.11 4.00 -16.74
CA GLU A 94 -1.74 2.77 -17.21
C GLU A 94 -1.29 2.45 -18.65
N LEU A 95 -0.78 1.24 -18.89
CA LEU A 95 -0.39 0.84 -20.25
C LEU A 95 -1.62 0.70 -21.16
N PRO A 96 -1.59 1.23 -22.40
CA PRO A 96 -2.73 1.16 -23.30
C PRO A 96 -3.02 -0.28 -23.74
N ARG A 97 -4.31 -0.65 -23.82
CA ARG A 97 -4.78 -1.98 -24.29
C ARG A 97 -4.38 -2.29 -25.73
N LYS A 98 -4.29 -1.26 -26.58
CA LYS A 98 -3.87 -1.35 -27.98
C LYS A 98 -2.85 -0.25 -28.23
N SER A 99 -1.60 -0.62 -28.42
CA SER A 99 -0.54 0.33 -28.83
C SER A 99 -0.27 0.16 -30.32
N GLY A 100 -1.12 0.74 -31.18
CA GLY A 100 -0.90 0.75 -32.64
C GLY A 100 -0.43 -0.59 -33.24
N ASN A 101 0.59 -0.54 -34.11
CA ASN A 101 1.24 -1.69 -34.76
C ASN A 101 2.12 -2.56 -33.83
N VAL A 102 2.09 -2.35 -32.51
CA VAL A 102 2.87 -3.14 -31.54
C VAL A 102 1.95 -4.20 -30.91
N HIS A 103 2.48 -5.40 -30.70
CA HIS A 103 1.76 -6.47 -30.01
C HIS A 103 1.14 -5.97 -28.70
N PRO A 104 -0.16 -6.22 -28.45
CA PRO A 104 -0.82 -5.76 -27.22
C PRO A 104 -0.14 -6.38 -26.00
N VAL A 105 0.17 -5.56 -25.01
CA VAL A 105 0.70 -6.03 -23.72
C VAL A 105 -0.37 -6.92 -23.06
N SER A 106 0.05 -8.08 -22.55
CA SER A 106 -0.89 -9.03 -21.92
C SER A 106 -1.57 -8.39 -20.70
N LEU A 107 -2.83 -8.79 -20.46
CA LEU A 107 -3.60 -8.31 -19.32
C LEU A 107 -2.92 -8.63 -17.99
N THR A 108 -2.29 -9.80 -17.90
CA THR A 108 -1.49 -10.21 -16.73
C THR A 108 -0.32 -9.26 -16.48
N VAL A 109 0.41 -8.81 -17.52
CA VAL A 109 1.53 -7.88 -17.34
C VAL A 109 1.04 -6.50 -16.87
N ARG A 110 -0.09 -6.02 -17.42
CA ARG A 110 -0.71 -4.76 -16.97
C ARG A 110 -1.12 -4.82 -15.50
N GLU A 111 -1.82 -5.89 -15.12
CA GLU A 111 -2.26 -6.10 -13.75
C GLU A 111 -1.07 -6.30 -12.78
N MET A 112 -0.01 -6.99 -13.21
CA MET A 112 1.22 -7.15 -12.41
C MET A 112 1.89 -5.79 -12.16
N ARG A 113 1.96 -4.90 -13.16
CA ARG A 113 2.50 -3.53 -13.00
C ARG A 113 1.66 -2.71 -12.02
N ARG A 114 0.34 -2.74 -12.18
CA ARG A 114 -0.62 -2.07 -11.30
C ARG A 114 -0.47 -2.53 -9.85
N ARG A 115 -0.46 -3.83 -9.61
CA ARG A 115 -0.25 -4.41 -8.27
C ARG A 115 1.12 -4.05 -7.68
N THR A 116 2.15 -3.95 -8.52
CA THR A 116 3.50 -3.54 -8.07
C THR A 116 3.53 -2.08 -7.62
N LEU A 117 2.90 -1.16 -8.38
CA LEU A 117 2.74 0.25 -7.97
C LEU A 117 2.02 0.34 -6.62
N TRP A 118 0.85 -0.28 -6.54
CA TRP A 118 0.01 -0.17 -5.34
C TRP A 118 0.62 -0.86 -4.13
N ALA A 119 1.38 -1.94 -4.31
CA ALA A 119 2.17 -2.54 -3.24
C ALA A 119 3.25 -1.59 -2.72
N CYS A 120 3.94 -0.88 -3.62
CA CYS A 120 4.90 0.16 -3.23
C CYS A 120 4.22 1.28 -2.44
N PHE A 121 3.08 1.77 -2.93
CA PHE A 121 2.29 2.82 -2.26
C PHE A 121 1.83 2.40 -0.86
N VAL A 122 1.24 1.21 -0.73
CA VAL A 122 0.77 0.68 0.55
C VAL A 122 1.94 0.56 1.54
N MET A 123 3.09 0.02 1.10
CA MET A 123 4.27 -0.13 1.96
C MET A 123 4.89 1.21 2.35
N GLU A 124 4.91 2.20 1.45
CA GLU A 124 5.36 3.56 1.76
C GLU A 124 4.44 4.22 2.79
N SER A 125 3.13 4.13 2.58
CA SER A 125 2.13 4.76 3.44
C SER A 125 2.28 4.35 4.90
N LEU A 126 2.71 3.11 5.20
CA LEU A 126 2.96 2.61 6.56
C LEU A 126 4.02 3.39 7.32
N MET A 127 5.00 3.91 6.60
CA MET A 127 6.18 4.56 7.18
C MET A 127 5.96 6.06 7.35
N GLU A 128 4.89 6.59 6.77
CA GLU A 128 4.55 8.00 6.86
C GLU A 128 3.99 8.37 8.23
N SER A 129 4.40 9.56 8.68
CA SER A 129 4.01 10.19 9.95
C SER A 129 3.22 11.49 9.75
N GLY A 130 2.62 11.67 8.57
CA GLY A 130 1.77 12.82 8.22
C GLY A 130 2.50 14.08 7.77
N ARG A 131 3.83 14.07 7.71
CA ARG A 131 4.58 15.08 6.97
C ARG A 131 4.68 14.62 5.52
N HIS A 132 4.38 15.51 4.56
CA HIS A 132 4.64 15.23 3.14
C HIS A 132 6.11 14.81 2.98
N PRO A 133 6.40 13.55 2.64
CA PRO A 133 7.78 13.14 2.41
C PRO A 133 8.31 13.92 1.21
N PHE A 134 9.53 14.44 1.30
CA PHE A 134 10.19 15.14 0.18
C PHE A 134 10.33 14.26 -1.09
N SER A 135 10.10 12.95 -0.98
CA SER A 135 10.37 11.96 -2.01
C SER A 135 9.44 10.75 -1.89
N GLY A 136 8.12 10.98 -1.88
CA GLY A 136 7.14 9.89 -1.89
C GLY A 136 6.23 9.83 -3.12
N LEU A 137 5.42 8.78 -3.22
CA LEU A 137 4.43 8.64 -4.28
C LEU A 137 3.28 9.63 -4.07
N ASP A 138 3.18 10.59 -4.98
CA ASP A 138 2.06 11.52 -5.01
C ASP A 138 0.83 10.85 -5.63
N LEU A 139 -0.24 10.70 -4.83
CA LEU A 139 -1.53 10.19 -5.29
C LEU A 139 -2.05 10.95 -6.51
N SER A 140 -1.78 12.26 -6.61
CA SER A 140 -2.25 13.08 -7.73
C SER A 140 -1.63 12.74 -9.08
N SER A 141 -0.49 12.03 -9.04
CA SER A 141 0.28 11.63 -10.21
C SER A 141 -0.05 10.21 -10.70
N ILE A 142 -0.93 9.48 -10.02
CA ILE A 142 -1.29 8.10 -10.32
C ILE A 142 -2.54 8.05 -11.20
N GLU A 143 -2.36 7.59 -12.44
CA GLU A 143 -3.39 7.44 -13.47
C GLU A 143 -3.72 5.96 -13.74
N THR A 144 -3.36 5.07 -12.83
CA THR A 144 -3.68 3.63 -12.93
C THR A 144 -4.99 3.29 -12.25
N ASN A 145 -5.68 2.26 -12.73
CA ASN A 145 -6.82 1.70 -12.02
C ASN A 145 -6.39 1.02 -10.70
N LEU A 146 -7.36 0.70 -9.84
CA LEU A 146 -7.13 -0.12 -8.64
C LEU A 146 -6.85 -1.59 -8.98
N PRO A 147 -6.14 -2.33 -8.11
CA PRO A 147 -5.89 -3.76 -8.32
C PRO A 147 -7.19 -4.54 -8.54
N GLY A 148 -7.21 -5.42 -9.53
CA GLY A 148 -8.32 -6.33 -9.81
C GLY A 148 -8.34 -7.54 -8.88
N ASP A 149 -9.35 -8.39 -9.04
CA ASP A 149 -9.50 -9.60 -8.25
C ASP A 149 -8.45 -10.67 -8.57
N GLU A 150 -8.14 -11.51 -7.57
CA GLU A 150 -7.11 -12.54 -7.69
C GLU A 150 -7.44 -13.60 -8.74
N HIS A 151 -8.69 -14.01 -8.84
CA HIS A 151 -9.13 -15.04 -9.77
C HIS A 151 -8.95 -14.59 -11.24
N SER A 152 -9.35 -13.36 -11.57
CA SER A 152 -9.17 -12.81 -12.91
C SER A 152 -7.70 -12.62 -13.27
N PHE A 153 -6.87 -12.21 -12.31
CA PHE A 153 -5.43 -12.11 -12.49
C PHE A 153 -4.81 -13.47 -12.84
N GLN A 154 -5.15 -14.52 -12.09
CA GLN A 154 -4.64 -15.88 -12.31
C GLN A 154 -5.05 -16.46 -13.67
N LEU A 155 -6.27 -16.19 -14.13
CA LEU A 155 -6.77 -16.63 -15.42
C LEU A 155 -6.35 -15.72 -16.60
N GLY A 156 -5.71 -14.58 -16.32
CA GLY A 156 -5.33 -13.60 -17.34
C GLY A 156 -6.53 -12.95 -18.05
N ILE A 157 -7.70 -12.93 -17.40
CA ILE A 157 -8.93 -12.32 -17.93
C ILE A 157 -9.05 -10.87 -17.45
N GLY A 158 -9.60 -10.01 -18.31
CA GLY A 158 -9.72 -8.59 -18.00
C GLY A 158 -10.90 -8.31 -17.08
N ASN A 159 -10.65 -8.16 -15.79
CA ASN A 159 -11.61 -7.61 -14.82
C ASN A 159 -11.04 -6.32 -14.22
N GLU A 160 -10.90 -5.31 -15.08
CA GLU A 160 -10.51 -3.98 -14.63
C GLU A 160 -11.69 -3.39 -13.86
N LEU A 161 -11.52 -3.17 -12.55
CA LEU A 161 -12.46 -2.38 -11.77
C LEU A 161 -12.46 -0.96 -12.37
N PRO A 162 -13.59 -0.49 -12.95
CA PRO A 162 -13.68 0.89 -13.41
C PRO A 162 -13.52 1.82 -12.21
N GLY A 163 -12.64 2.80 -12.36
CA GLY A 163 -12.26 3.70 -11.27
C GLY A 163 -10.83 4.13 -11.41
N SER A 164 -10.50 4.82 -12.50
CA SER A 164 -9.31 5.66 -12.49
C SER A 164 -9.48 6.65 -11.34
N TRP A 165 -8.43 6.86 -10.54
CA TRP A 165 -8.42 7.91 -9.52
C TRP A 165 -8.83 9.28 -10.11
N THR A 166 -8.57 9.49 -11.40
CA THR A 166 -8.88 10.73 -12.14
C THR A 166 -10.34 10.89 -12.58
N ASP A 167 -11.14 9.81 -12.69
CA ASP A 167 -12.51 9.90 -13.24
C ASP A 167 -13.54 10.43 -12.21
N SER A 168 -13.17 10.47 -10.92
CA SER A 168 -14.02 10.98 -9.83
C SER A 168 -13.74 12.45 -9.47
N ALA A 169 -12.86 13.13 -10.21
CA ALA A 169 -12.50 14.54 -9.95
C ALA A 169 -13.56 15.57 -10.40
N SER A 170 -14.77 15.14 -10.78
CA SER A 170 -15.83 16.02 -11.31
C SER A 170 -16.68 16.73 -10.25
N GLU A 171 -16.51 16.42 -8.96
CA GLU A 171 -17.24 17.08 -7.85
C GLU A 171 -16.25 17.70 -6.84
N PRO A 172 -15.99 19.02 -6.86
CA PRO A 172 -14.96 19.66 -6.02
C PRO A 172 -15.28 19.75 -4.51
N SER A 173 -16.29 19.04 -4.01
CA SER A 173 -16.94 19.30 -2.72
C SER A 173 -16.56 18.34 -1.59
N THR A 174 -15.84 17.24 -1.85
CA THR A 174 -15.44 16.29 -0.79
C THR A 174 -13.93 16.10 -0.76
N ILE A 175 -13.32 16.25 0.42
CA ILE A 175 -11.88 15.96 0.66
C ILE A 175 -11.52 14.51 0.30
N LEU A 176 -12.54 13.67 0.22
CA LEU A 176 -12.51 12.23 0.02
C LEU A 176 -13.22 11.81 -1.28
N ASN A 177 -12.99 12.48 -2.41
CA ASN A 177 -13.42 12.00 -3.74
C ASN A 177 -12.72 10.69 -4.18
N LEU A 178 -12.64 9.72 -3.26
CA LEU A 178 -12.14 8.39 -3.51
C LEU A 178 -13.17 7.69 -4.40
N PRO A 179 -12.78 7.24 -5.60
CA PRO A 179 -13.67 6.46 -6.45
C PRO A 179 -14.21 5.28 -5.65
N TRP A 180 -15.54 5.17 -5.54
CA TRP A 180 -16.13 3.99 -4.95
C TRP A 180 -15.92 2.81 -5.92
N PHE A 181 -15.63 1.62 -5.38
CA PHE A 181 -15.41 0.43 -6.20
C PHE A 181 -16.62 0.17 -7.08
N GLN A 182 -16.46 0.25 -8.40
CA GLN A 182 -17.45 -0.25 -9.34
C GLN A 182 -17.16 -1.75 -9.55
N GLY A 183 -17.93 -2.62 -8.90
CA GLY A 183 -17.78 -4.08 -9.00
C GLY A 183 -17.52 -4.78 -7.67
N ARG A 184 -16.85 -5.95 -7.72
CA ARG A 184 -16.50 -6.75 -6.54
C ARG A 184 -14.99 -6.68 -6.28
N PRO A 185 -14.51 -5.67 -5.54
CA PRO A 185 -13.10 -5.57 -5.19
C PRO A 185 -12.64 -6.74 -4.32
N ASP A 186 -11.37 -7.12 -4.47
CA ASP A 186 -10.72 -8.11 -3.60
C ASP A 186 -9.78 -7.41 -2.60
N ILE A 187 -9.16 -8.18 -1.70
CA ILE A 187 -8.32 -7.69 -0.60
C ILE A 187 -7.31 -6.59 -1.02
N PRO A 188 -6.55 -6.72 -2.13
CA PRO A 188 -5.55 -5.72 -2.50
C PRO A 188 -6.15 -4.33 -2.76
N ALA A 189 -7.35 -4.26 -3.33
CA ALA A 189 -8.04 -3.00 -3.61
C ALA A 189 -8.50 -2.32 -2.30
N TYR A 190 -8.94 -3.11 -1.31
CA TYR A 190 -9.25 -2.61 0.02
C TYR A 190 -8.02 -2.12 0.77
N LEU A 191 -6.89 -2.83 0.68
CA LEU A 191 -5.62 -2.40 1.28
C LEU A 191 -5.18 -1.03 0.74
N VAL A 192 -5.24 -0.83 -0.57
CA VAL A 192 -4.93 0.45 -1.20
C VAL A 192 -5.82 1.55 -0.64
N ARG A 193 -7.14 1.31 -0.55
CA ARG A 193 -8.07 2.31 -0.05
C ARG A 193 -7.81 2.68 1.41
N LEU A 194 -7.51 1.70 2.26
CA LEU A 194 -7.14 1.95 3.66
C LEU A 194 -5.84 2.77 3.75
N ALA A 195 -4.83 2.41 2.97
CA ALA A 195 -3.58 3.17 2.88
C ALA A 195 -3.82 4.64 2.47
N ILE A 196 -4.72 4.88 1.51
CA ILE A 196 -5.09 6.23 1.08
C ILE A 196 -5.82 6.98 2.21
N LEU A 197 -6.83 6.37 2.84
CA LEU A 197 -7.56 6.98 3.95
C LEU A 197 -6.62 7.37 5.09
N ARG A 198 -5.75 6.44 5.49
CA ARG A 198 -4.71 6.66 6.49
C ARG A 198 -3.81 7.84 6.11
N LEU A 199 -3.33 7.89 4.87
CA LEU A 199 -2.49 8.97 4.37
C LEU A 199 -3.19 10.33 4.50
N LEU A 200 -4.44 10.43 4.06
CA LEU A 200 -5.22 11.66 4.12
C LEU A 200 -5.50 12.10 5.56
N ILE A 201 -5.85 11.16 6.45
CA ILE A 201 -6.03 11.43 7.88
C ILE A 201 -4.72 11.92 8.50
N LEU A 202 -3.58 11.32 8.15
CA LEU A 202 -2.28 11.75 8.66
C LEU A 202 -1.87 13.14 8.18
N GLN A 203 -2.10 13.45 6.91
CA GLN A 203 -1.86 14.80 6.37
C GLN A 203 -2.76 15.84 7.04
N TYR A 204 -4.02 15.48 7.30
CA TYR A 204 -4.96 16.33 8.04
C TYR A 204 -4.56 16.53 9.51
N THR A 205 -4.11 15.47 10.19
CA THR A 205 -3.80 15.52 11.63
C THR A 205 -2.40 16.08 11.93
N ALA A 206 -1.46 16.02 10.97
CA ALA A 206 -0.08 16.44 11.19
C ALA A 206 0.10 17.89 11.67
N PRO A 207 -0.63 18.90 11.16
CA PRO A 207 -0.56 20.28 11.67
C PRO A 207 -0.93 20.41 13.15
N TYR A 208 -1.78 19.52 13.68
CA TYR A 208 -2.22 19.53 15.08
C TYR A 208 -1.25 18.77 16.02
N HIS A 209 -0.19 18.16 15.50
CA HIS A 209 0.81 17.51 16.33
C HIS A 209 1.54 18.57 17.21
N PRO A 210 1.79 18.33 18.52
CA PRO A 210 2.40 19.31 19.43
C PRO A 210 3.71 19.93 18.94
N ARG A 211 4.55 19.14 18.26
CA ARG A 211 5.79 19.60 17.57
C ARG A 211 5.57 20.65 16.46
N ASN A 212 4.33 20.90 16.04
CA ASN A 212 3.95 21.84 14.99
C ASN A 212 3.03 22.95 15.55
N ALA A 213 3.03 23.20 16.87
CA ALA A 213 2.15 24.17 17.52
C ALA A 213 2.16 25.56 16.85
N ASP A 214 3.31 26.01 16.36
CA ASP A 214 3.47 27.30 15.68
C ASP A 214 2.73 27.39 14.33
N ARG A 215 2.29 26.24 13.78
CA ARG A 215 1.60 26.10 12.49
C ARG A 215 0.20 25.54 12.63
N MET A 216 -0.35 25.51 13.85
CA MET A 216 -1.67 24.96 14.10
C MET A 216 -2.73 25.75 13.32
N PRO A 217 -3.57 25.10 12.50
CA PRO A 217 -4.68 25.75 11.83
C PRO A 217 -5.66 26.37 12.84
N GLN A 218 -6.31 27.49 12.47
CA GLN A 218 -7.36 28.10 13.30
C GLN A 218 -8.66 27.28 13.30
N THR A 219 -8.85 26.44 12.28
CA THR A 219 -9.98 25.52 12.19
C THR A 219 -9.77 24.37 13.18
N LEU A 220 -10.68 24.21 14.13
CA LEU A 220 -10.58 23.18 15.16
C LEU A 220 -11.18 21.86 14.64
N PRO A 221 -10.56 20.70 14.92
CA PRO A 221 -11.02 19.41 14.40
C PRO A 221 -12.45 19.02 14.79
N TRP A 222 -12.94 19.44 15.95
CA TRP A 222 -14.25 19.08 16.48
C TRP A 222 -15.42 19.93 15.94
N LEU A 223 -15.16 20.90 15.04
CA LEU A 223 -16.21 21.68 14.39
C LEU A 223 -16.95 20.81 13.38
N ALA A 224 -18.29 20.78 13.45
CA ALA A 224 -19.17 19.92 12.65
C ALA A 224 -18.98 20.07 11.12
N GLU A 225 -18.55 21.25 10.66
CA GLU A 225 -18.29 21.53 9.25
C GLU A 225 -16.85 21.21 8.82
N GLY A 226 -16.04 20.66 9.73
CA GLY A 226 -14.64 20.36 9.50
C GLY A 226 -14.40 19.06 8.72
N PRO A 227 -13.21 18.90 8.11
CA PRO A 227 -12.77 17.67 7.44
C PRO A 227 -12.87 16.41 8.29
N PHE A 228 -12.76 16.55 9.61
CA PHE A 228 -12.80 15.45 10.58
C PHE A 228 -14.06 14.60 10.45
N TYR A 229 -15.24 15.22 10.43
CA TYR A 229 -16.51 14.50 10.31
C TYR A 229 -16.68 13.86 8.92
N GLN A 230 -16.02 14.39 7.89
CA GLN A 230 -15.99 13.75 6.57
C GLN A 230 -15.21 12.42 6.63
N PHE A 231 -14.07 12.38 7.32
CA PHE A 231 -13.32 11.13 7.54
C PHE A 231 -14.10 10.13 8.38
N GLU A 232 -14.77 10.57 9.45
CA GLU A 232 -15.59 9.69 10.28
C GLU A 232 -16.77 9.10 9.50
N ALA A 233 -17.48 9.93 8.71
CA ALA A 233 -18.57 9.48 7.86
C ALA A 233 -18.09 8.46 6.82
N GLU A 234 -16.93 8.69 6.20
CA GLU A 234 -16.35 7.79 5.21
C GLU A 234 -15.88 6.46 5.82
N LEU A 235 -15.27 6.48 7.01
CA LEU A 235 -14.91 5.26 7.74
C LEU A 235 -16.15 4.46 8.15
N THR A 236 -17.21 5.17 8.58
CA THR A 236 -18.50 4.55 8.93
C THR A 236 -19.13 3.90 7.70
N ARG A 237 -19.19 4.62 6.58
CA ARG A 237 -19.66 4.10 5.29
C ARG A 237 -18.84 2.89 4.84
N TRP A 238 -17.52 2.99 4.90
CA TRP A 238 -16.62 1.89 4.56
C TRP A 238 -16.92 0.64 5.41
N SER A 239 -17.13 0.80 6.72
CA SER A 239 -17.46 -0.31 7.61
C SER A 239 -18.83 -0.94 7.31
N ALA A 240 -19.81 -0.13 6.93
CA ALA A 240 -21.16 -0.57 6.60
C ALA A 240 -21.19 -1.34 5.27
N ASP A 241 -20.49 -0.83 4.25
CA ASP A 241 -20.42 -1.42 2.92
C ASP A 241 -19.38 -2.55 2.81
N PHE A 242 -18.63 -2.83 3.88
CA PHE A 242 -17.60 -3.85 3.89
C PHE A 242 -18.21 -5.27 3.75
N PRO A 243 -17.86 -6.03 2.69
CA PRO A 243 -18.52 -7.29 2.37
C PRO A 243 -18.42 -8.33 3.47
N ASP A 244 -19.52 -9.04 3.74
CA ASP A 244 -19.55 -10.10 4.76
C ASP A 244 -18.54 -11.22 4.47
N SER A 245 -18.24 -11.51 3.20
CA SER A 245 -17.23 -12.50 2.79
C SER A 245 -15.79 -12.10 3.12
N LEU A 246 -15.55 -10.82 3.43
CA LEU A 246 -14.26 -10.28 3.80
C LEU A 246 -14.17 -9.93 5.28
N ARG A 247 -15.25 -10.10 6.07
CA ARG A 247 -15.24 -9.85 7.52
C ARG A 247 -14.45 -10.90 8.27
N LEU A 248 -13.72 -10.49 9.30
CA LEU A 248 -13.02 -11.44 10.17
C LEU A 248 -14.06 -12.26 10.92
N SER A 249 -14.22 -13.52 10.51
CA SER A 249 -15.11 -14.50 11.13
C SER A 249 -14.48 -15.89 11.02
N THR A 250 -14.85 -16.80 11.92
CA THR A 250 -14.37 -18.20 11.85
C THR A 250 -14.71 -18.84 10.51
N ASP A 251 -15.92 -18.61 10.01
CA ASP A 251 -16.37 -19.12 8.71
C ASP A 251 -15.51 -18.59 7.54
N ASN A 252 -15.22 -17.29 7.51
CA ASN A 252 -14.38 -16.72 6.45
C ASN A 252 -12.91 -17.17 6.56
N LEU A 253 -12.38 -17.38 7.77
CA LEU A 253 -11.04 -17.96 7.97
C LEU A 253 -10.96 -19.36 7.37
N TYR A 254 -11.98 -20.21 7.57
CA TYR A 254 -12.04 -21.53 6.95
C TYR A 254 -12.16 -21.45 5.42
N ARG A 255 -13.04 -20.59 4.90
CA ARG A 255 -13.21 -20.41 3.44
C ARG A 255 -11.95 -19.88 2.75
N ARG A 256 -11.14 -19.09 3.44
CA ARG A 256 -9.90 -18.50 2.93
C ARG A 256 -8.64 -19.25 3.36
N GLN A 257 -8.74 -20.51 3.80
CA GLN A 257 -7.55 -21.31 4.16
C GLN A 257 -6.41 -21.25 3.10
N PRO A 258 -6.69 -21.30 1.77
CA PRO A 258 -5.64 -21.18 0.75
C PRO A 258 -4.92 -19.83 0.71
N ASP A 259 -5.58 -18.74 1.16
CA ASP A 259 -5.06 -17.36 1.19
C ASP A 259 -5.13 -16.78 2.62
N LEU A 260 -4.91 -17.65 3.62
CA LEU A 260 -5.13 -17.30 5.01
C LEU A 260 -4.20 -16.16 5.46
N LEU A 261 -2.95 -16.19 4.99
CA LEU A 261 -1.96 -15.19 5.37
C LEU A 261 -2.32 -13.80 4.83
N GLY A 262 -2.79 -13.70 3.58
CA GLY A 262 -3.23 -12.43 2.98
C GLY A 262 -4.43 -11.86 3.74
N PHE A 263 -5.41 -12.72 4.04
CA PHE A 263 -6.60 -12.36 4.80
C PHE A 263 -6.30 -11.92 6.24
N VAL A 264 -5.45 -12.66 6.96
CA VAL A 264 -5.04 -12.29 8.32
C VAL A 264 -4.21 -11.02 8.32
N THR A 265 -3.30 -10.84 7.36
CA THR A 265 -2.49 -9.61 7.25
C THR A 265 -3.37 -8.39 7.03
N PHE A 266 -4.39 -8.50 6.17
CA PHE A 266 -5.38 -7.45 5.94
C PHE A 266 -6.13 -7.06 7.24
N HIS A 267 -6.52 -8.06 8.04
CA HIS A 267 -7.20 -7.83 9.32
C HIS A 267 -6.30 -7.42 10.47
N TYR A 268 -4.99 -7.67 10.38
CA TYR A 268 -4.04 -7.09 11.32
C TYR A 268 -3.86 -5.58 11.05
N TRP A 269 -3.91 -5.18 9.78
CA TRP A 269 -3.78 -3.80 9.34
C TRP A 269 -4.96 -2.90 9.71
N THR A 270 -6.20 -3.40 9.56
CA THR A 270 -7.43 -2.59 9.70
C THR A 270 -7.67 -2.00 11.10
N PRO A 271 -7.53 -2.75 12.22
CA PRO A 271 -7.79 -2.25 13.56
C PRO A 271 -6.68 -1.36 14.11
N SER A 272 -5.40 -1.68 13.81
CA SER A 272 -4.26 -0.91 14.31
C SER A 272 -4.25 0.54 13.83
N GLU A 273 -4.79 0.79 12.63
CA GLU A 273 -4.87 2.13 12.06
C GLU A 273 -6.12 2.87 12.55
N CYS A 274 -7.28 2.21 12.62
CA CYS A 274 -8.51 2.83 13.10
C CYS A 274 -8.45 3.22 14.60
N ASP A 275 -7.85 2.39 15.46
CA ASP A 275 -7.75 2.67 16.90
C ASP A 275 -6.62 3.67 17.23
N GLY A 276 -5.52 3.65 16.46
CA GLY A 276 -4.44 4.63 16.61
C GLY A 276 -4.91 6.06 16.35
N HIS A 277 -5.73 6.26 15.32
CA HIS A 277 -6.34 7.57 15.03
C HIS A 277 -7.35 7.99 16.10
N ARG A 278 -8.27 7.10 16.51
CA ARG A 278 -9.22 7.40 17.60
C ARG A 278 -8.55 7.79 18.92
N GLN A 279 -7.42 7.19 19.25
CA GLN A 279 -6.70 7.48 20.49
C GLN A 279 -5.86 8.76 20.39
N TYR A 280 -5.29 9.04 19.22
CA TYR A 280 -4.59 10.30 18.95
C TYR A 280 -5.57 11.49 18.93
N ASP A 281 -6.76 11.31 18.34
CA ASP A 281 -7.82 12.33 18.28
C ASP A 281 -8.43 12.62 19.65
N ARG A 282 -8.64 11.59 20.48
CA ARG A 282 -9.04 11.78 21.89
C ARG A 282 -8.00 12.55 22.68
N ASN A 283 -6.71 12.27 22.47
CA ASN A 283 -5.63 12.96 23.17
C ASN A 283 -5.51 14.43 22.74
N ILE A 284 -5.72 14.76 21.47
CA ILE A 284 -5.81 16.16 21.01
C ILE A 284 -6.99 16.88 21.68
N ALA A 285 -8.17 16.24 21.72
CA ALA A 285 -9.36 16.81 22.34
C ALA A 285 -9.23 17.00 23.85
N THR A 286 -8.52 16.11 24.56
CA THR A 286 -8.30 16.26 26.01
C THR A 286 -7.20 17.26 26.32
N THR A 287 -6.14 17.36 25.52
CA THR A 287 -5.01 18.26 25.81
C THR A 287 -5.38 19.73 25.59
N SER A 288 -6.33 20.04 24.70
CA SER A 288 -6.87 21.39 24.55
C SER A 288 -7.89 21.77 25.64
N ALA A 289 -8.56 20.80 26.26
CA ALA A 289 -9.54 21.04 27.33
C ALA A 289 -8.90 21.38 28.70
N PHE A 290 -7.61 21.08 28.89
CA PHE A 290 -6.86 21.45 30.10
C PHE A 290 -6.06 22.76 29.95
N GLY A 291 -6.26 23.50 28.86
CA GLY A 291 -5.61 24.78 28.55
C GLY A 291 -6.53 26.00 28.72
N THR A 292 -7.39 26.01 29.73
CA THR A 292 -8.15 27.19 30.19
C THR A 292 -7.87 27.45 31.66
#